data_AF-A0A9X2ZHG7-F1
#
_entry.id   AF-A0A9X2ZHG7-F1
#
_cell.length_a   1.000
_cell.length_b   1.000
_cell.length_c   1.000
_cell.angle_alpha   90.00
_cell.angle_beta   90.00
_cell.angle_gamma   90.00
#
_symmetry.space_group_name_H-M   'P 1'
#
loop_
_entity.id
_entity.type
_entity.pdbx_description
1 polymer ?
#
loop_
_entity_poly.entity_id
_entity_poly.type
_entity_poly.pdbx_seq_one_letter_code
_entity_poly.pdbx_strand_id
1 'polypeptide(L)'
;MKKLALLLVFFYSIMGFSQTVQSKMLSKNEIIERNLDGGKFPVFKAFEYQDKGGLYGLTLNENQKVISSKDTLNTKIEAVCYLNDHGNYLVKWTINDLVESAEVEETSIWFWTKYCSTQDIDDDGYIDPVIVYGTKTDDENIRRIKVITVYKGKKYAIRAVECDLDYCRSFKKDKNWNLLPQKIKTHIDKLLAKIRKEQHVLLKDG
;
A
#
# COMPACT_ATOMS: atom_id res chain seq x y z
N MET A 1 -32.59 16.59 -63.39
CA MET A 1 -31.29 16.77 -62.70
C MET A 1 -31.52 16.91 -61.20
N LYS A 2 -30.82 16.07 -60.42
CA LYS A 2 -30.45 16.19 -59.00
C LYS A 2 -31.59 16.18 -57.95
N LYS A 3 -31.87 14.98 -57.43
CA LYS A 3 -32.47 14.78 -56.09
C LYS A 3 -31.39 15.04 -55.03
N LEU A 4 -31.63 15.97 -54.11
CA LEU A 4 -30.73 16.29 -53.02
C LEU A 4 -31.08 15.39 -51.83
N ALA A 5 -30.25 14.39 -51.54
CA ALA A 5 -30.38 13.55 -50.36
C ALA A 5 -29.74 14.28 -49.17
N LEU A 6 -30.54 14.64 -48.17
CA LEU A 6 -30.08 15.21 -46.91
C LEU A 6 -29.65 14.04 -46.00
N LEU A 7 -28.33 13.86 -45.81
CA LEU A 7 -27.79 12.85 -44.90
C LEU A 7 -27.44 13.54 -43.57
N LEU A 8 -28.27 13.33 -42.55
CA LEU A 8 -28.11 13.90 -41.21
C LEU A 8 -27.36 12.88 -40.34
N VAL A 9 -26.04 13.00 -40.25
CA VAL A 9 -25.20 12.15 -39.40
C VAL A 9 -25.23 12.72 -37.97
N PHE A 10 -26.01 12.07 -37.10
CA PHE A 10 -25.90 12.27 -35.65
C PHE A 10 -24.57 11.68 -35.17
N PHE A 11 -23.56 12.54 -35.00
CA PHE A 11 -22.41 12.22 -34.16
C PHE A 11 -22.88 12.22 -32.70
N TYR A 12 -23.33 11.06 -32.22
CA TYR A 12 -23.36 10.82 -30.78
C TYR A 12 -21.91 10.75 -30.30
N SER A 13 -21.39 11.90 -29.85
CA SER A 13 -20.21 11.94 -28.99
C SER A 13 -20.56 11.20 -27.71
N ILE A 14 -20.20 9.91 -27.65
CA ILE A 14 -20.16 9.16 -26.41
C ILE A 14 -19.06 9.84 -25.59
N MET A 15 -19.43 10.82 -24.76
CA MET A 15 -18.59 11.26 -23.68
C MET A 15 -18.50 10.08 -22.71
N GLY A 16 -17.52 9.21 -22.96
CA GLY A 16 -17.09 8.25 -21.98
C GLY A 16 -16.63 9.06 -20.78
N PHE A 17 -17.42 9.06 -19.71
CA PHE A 17 -16.97 9.51 -18.41
C PHE A 17 -15.79 8.64 -18.02
N SER A 18 -14.57 9.08 -18.36
CA SER A 18 -13.36 8.53 -17.78
C SER A 18 -13.44 8.88 -16.30
N GLN A 19 -13.86 7.92 -15.48
CA GLN A 19 -13.66 8.04 -14.03
C GLN A 19 -12.16 8.20 -13.84
N THR A 20 -11.76 9.39 -13.44
CA THR A 20 -10.34 9.70 -13.29
C THR A 20 -9.85 8.95 -12.07
N VAL A 21 -8.87 8.07 -12.27
CA VAL A 21 -8.15 7.48 -11.14
C VAL A 21 -7.44 8.62 -10.43
N GLN A 22 -7.83 8.87 -9.18
CA GLN A 22 -7.27 9.93 -8.35
C GLN A 22 -6.78 9.33 -7.05
N SER A 23 -5.64 9.80 -6.58
CA SER A 23 -5.08 9.41 -5.30
C SER A 23 -4.50 10.62 -4.61
N LYS A 24 -4.79 10.74 -3.32
CA LYS A 24 -4.34 11.84 -2.47
C LYS A 24 -4.01 11.34 -1.08
N MET A 25 -2.93 11.87 -0.53
CA MET A 25 -2.59 11.72 0.88
C MET A 25 -3.40 12.71 1.71
N LEU A 26 -4.09 12.23 2.76
CA LEU A 26 -4.96 13.04 3.60
C LEU A 26 -4.17 13.77 4.70
N SER A 27 -4.58 15.01 4.99
CA SER A 27 -4.19 15.75 6.17
C SER A 27 -4.93 15.24 7.42
N LYS A 28 -4.46 15.63 8.61
CA LYS A 28 -5.12 15.26 9.88
C LYS A 28 -6.58 15.73 9.95
N ASN A 29 -6.86 16.95 9.48
CA ASN A 29 -8.23 17.48 9.46
C ASN A 29 -9.12 16.67 8.51
N GLU A 30 -8.61 16.33 7.33
CA GLU A 30 -9.36 15.53 6.35
C GLU A 30 -9.65 14.10 6.86
N ILE A 31 -8.75 13.50 7.66
CA ILE A 31 -8.97 12.21 8.31
C ILE A 31 -10.13 12.30 9.30
N ILE A 32 -10.15 13.36 10.13
CA ILE A 32 -11.22 13.62 11.11
C ILE A 32 -12.55 13.89 10.40
N GLU A 33 -12.57 14.76 9.39
CA GLU A 33 -13.77 15.10 8.62
C GLU A 33 -14.39 13.88 7.92
N ARG A 34 -13.55 12.94 7.49
CA ARG A 34 -14.00 11.68 6.86
C ARG A 34 -14.38 10.61 7.86
N ASN A 35 -14.24 10.85 9.17
CA ASN A 35 -14.42 9.83 10.21
C ASN A 35 -13.63 8.54 9.92
N LEU A 36 -12.41 8.67 9.40
CA LEU A 36 -11.47 7.55 9.32
C LEU A 36 -10.84 7.40 10.70
N ASP A 37 -11.58 6.74 11.59
CA ASP A 37 -11.29 6.52 13.01
C ASP A 37 -10.01 5.72 13.30
N GLY A 38 -9.34 5.25 12.25
CA GLY A 38 -8.25 4.30 12.37
C GLY A 38 -8.80 2.94 12.76
N GLY A 39 -8.06 1.87 12.48
CA GLY A 39 -8.47 0.54 12.94
C GLY A 39 -8.29 0.41 14.46
N LYS A 40 -7.40 -0.48 14.87
CA LYS A 40 -7.10 -0.75 16.28
C LYS A 40 -6.15 0.28 16.90
N PHE A 41 -5.48 1.09 16.08
CA PHE A 41 -4.40 1.98 16.47
C PHE A 41 -4.60 3.39 15.89
N PRO A 42 -3.96 4.42 16.47
CA PRO A 42 -3.97 5.76 15.90
C PRO A 42 -3.50 5.79 14.45
N VAL A 43 -4.18 6.59 13.63
CA VAL A 43 -3.80 6.81 12.23
C VAL A 43 -2.47 7.59 12.18
N PHE A 44 -1.43 6.92 11.70
CA PHE A 44 -0.15 7.56 11.38
C PHE A 44 -0.23 8.28 10.03
N LYS A 45 -0.87 7.64 9.05
CA LYS A 45 -1.04 8.18 7.69
C LYS A 45 -2.34 7.68 7.06
N ALA A 46 -2.93 8.48 6.16
CA ALA A 46 -4.04 8.01 5.36
C ALA A 46 -3.98 8.52 3.92
N PHE A 47 -4.61 7.76 3.03
CA PHE A 47 -4.80 8.06 1.63
C PHE A 47 -6.28 7.94 1.28
N GLU A 48 -6.76 8.81 0.42
CA GLU A 48 -8.02 8.66 -0.28
C GLU A 48 -7.71 8.39 -1.74
N TYR A 49 -8.43 7.44 -2.33
CA TYR A 49 -8.30 7.18 -3.75
C TYR A 49 -9.62 6.77 -4.36
N GLN A 50 -9.78 7.09 -5.64
CA GLN A 50 -10.95 6.74 -6.43
C GLN A 50 -10.53 5.88 -7.62
N ASP A 51 -11.23 4.78 -7.83
CA ASP A 51 -11.07 3.89 -8.97
C ASP A 51 -12.43 3.38 -9.46
N LYS A 52 -12.46 2.46 -10.43
CA LYS A 52 -13.70 1.87 -10.97
C LYS A 52 -14.55 1.13 -9.93
N GLY A 53 -13.96 0.75 -8.80
CA GLY A 53 -14.63 0.09 -7.68
C GLY A 53 -15.28 1.07 -6.68
N GLY A 54 -14.95 2.36 -6.75
CA GLY A 54 -15.53 3.40 -5.90
C GLY A 54 -14.50 4.33 -5.27
N LEU A 55 -14.93 5.01 -4.20
CA LEU A 55 -14.08 5.88 -3.39
C LEU A 55 -13.59 5.12 -2.16
N TYR A 56 -12.29 5.10 -1.93
CA TYR A 56 -11.66 4.32 -0.87
C TYR A 56 -10.87 5.22 0.08
N GLY A 57 -10.87 4.84 1.35
CA GLY A 57 -9.92 5.32 2.35
C GLY A 57 -8.94 4.21 2.69
N LEU A 58 -7.65 4.53 2.77
CA LEU A 58 -6.61 3.63 3.26
C LEU A 58 -5.92 4.28 4.44
N THR A 59 -6.04 3.71 5.63
CA THR A 59 -5.34 4.16 6.84
C THR A 59 -4.16 3.25 7.13
N LEU A 60 -3.05 3.86 7.55
CA LEU A 60 -1.84 3.24 8.07
C LEU A 60 -1.75 3.62 9.54
N ASN A 61 -1.88 2.64 10.42
CA ASN A 61 -2.08 2.82 11.84
C ASN A 61 -0.94 2.15 12.63
N GLU A 62 -0.38 2.87 13.59
CA GLU A 62 0.76 2.40 14.39
C GLU A 62 0.43 2.56 15.87
N ASN A 63 0.77 1.55 16.70
CA ASN A 63 0.23 1.47 18.05
C ASN A 63 0.83 2.46 19.07
N GLN A 64 1.93 3.15 18.76
CA GLN A 64 2.54 4.18 19.60
C GLN A 64 2.67 3.75 21.07
N LYS A 65 3.22 2.55 21.33
CA LYS A 65 3.37 2.02 22.69
C LYS A 65 4.29 2.94 23.49
N VAL A 66 3.78 3.54 24.55
CA VAL A 66 4.54 4.39 25.46
C VAL A 66 5.63 3.57 26.16
N ILE A 67 6.89 3.97 25.99
CA ILE A 67 8.05 3.36 26.66
C ILE A 67 8.65 4.30 27.72
N SER A 68 8.45 5.61 27.58
CA SER A 68 8.68 6.60 28.63
C SER A 68 7.73 7.79 28.47
N SER A 69 7.74 8.75 29.39
CA SER A 69 6.86 9.93 29.33
C SER A 69 7.04 10.81 28.08
N LYS A 70 8.12 10.61 27.31
CA LYS A 70 8.44 11.35 26.08
C LYS A 70 8.78 10.45 24.89
N ASP A 71 8.62 9.14 25.03
CA ASP A 71 9.09 8.20 24.02
C ASP A 71 8.08 7.08 23.79
N THR A 72 7.83 6.79 22.51
CA THR A 72 6.90 5.77 22.05
C THR A 72 7.57 4.91 21.00
N LEU A 73 7.36 3.60 21.10
CA LEU A 73 7.84 2.60 20.15
C LEU A 73 6.65 1.92 19.50
N ASN A 74 6.74 1.63 18.21
CA ASN A 74 5.69 0.87 17.55
C ASN A 74 6.02 -0.61 17.61
N THR A 75 5.18 -1.41 18.26
CA THR A 75 5.32 -2.88 18.31
C THR A 75 4.28 -3.60 17.47
N LYS A 76 3.26 -2.87 16.99
CA LYS A 76 2.17 -3.38 16.16
C LYS A 76 1.76 -2.34 15.13
N ILE A 77 1.45 -2.79 13.93
CA ILE A 77 0.91 -1.96 12.86
C ILE A 77 -0.37 -2.56 12.30
N GLU A 78 -1.22 -1.70 11.75
CA GLU A 78 -2.40 -2.11 11.00
C GLU A 78 -2.63 -1.16 9.81
N ALA A 79 -2.78 -1.70 8.61
CA ALA A 79 -3.34 -0.96 7.48
C ALA A 79 -4.78 -1.42 7.23
N VAL A 80 -5.71 -0.47 7.10
CA VAL A 80 -7.14 -0.76 6.84
C VAL A 80 -7.57 -0.03 5.59
N CYS A 81 -8.13 -0.77 4.64
CA CYS A 81 -8.79 -0.19 3.49
C CYS A 81 -10.30 -0.24 3.66
N TYR A 82 -10.92 0.90 3.47
CA TYR A 82 -12.34 1.13 3.53
C TYR A 82 -12.86 1.52 2.15
N LEU A 83 -14.08 1.11 1.84
CA LEU A 83 -14.88 1.61 0.72
C LEU A 83 -15.91 2.58 1.27
N ASN A 84 -15.99 3.78 0.71
CA ASN A 84 -17.07 4.72 0.98
C ASN A 84 -18.35 4.18 0.31
N ASP A 85 -19.31 3.82 1.14
CA ASP A 85 -20.63 3.33 0.77
C ASP A 85 -21.68 4.30 1.32
N HIS A 86 -22.15 5.21 0.47
CA HIS A 86 -23.20 6.19 0.79
C HIS A 86 -22.92 7.02 2.07
N GLY A 87 -21.66 7.41 2.29
CA GLY A 87 -21.24 8.20 3.45
C GLY A 87 -20.81 7.38 4.67
N ASN A 88 -20.92 6.05 4.62
CA ASN A 88 -20.33 5.14 5.61
C ASN A 88 -19.09 4.44 5.02
N TYR A 89 -18.21 3.93 5.88
CA TYR A 89 -17.00 3.21 5.45
C TYR A 89 -17.09 1.72 5.76
N LEU A 90 -17.06 0.89 4.71
CA LEU A 90 -17.01 -0.56 4.82
C LEU A 90 -15.57 -1.07 4.71
N VAL A 91 -15.10 -1.83 5.70
CA VAL A 91 -13.76 -2.45 5.64
C VAL A 91 -13.71 -3.49 4.51
N LYS A 92 -12.80 -3.29 3.56
CA LYS A 92 -12.54 -4.20 2.43
C LYS A 92 -11.44 -5.19 2.72
N TRP A 93 -10.37 -4.75 3.36
CA TRP A 93 -9.27 -5.60 3.78
C TRP A 93 -8.42 -4.92 4.85
N THR A 94 -7.71 -5.75 5.62
CA THR A 94 -6.75 -5.31 6.63
C THR A 94 -5.40 -6.01 6.45
N ILE A 95 -4.32 -5.34 6.81
CA ILE A 95 -2.97 -5.91 6.96
C ILE A 95 -2.56 -5.62 8.40
N ASN A 96 -2.17 -6.65 9.13
CA ASN A 96 -1.72 -6.54 10.52
C ASN A 96 -0.36 -7.21 10.64
N ASP A 97 0.54 -6.62 11.43
CA ASP A 97 1.81 -7.25 11.80
C ASP A 97 2.29 -6.73 13.16
N LEU A 98 3.22 -7.46 13.76
CA LEU A 98 3.88 -7.09 15.00
C LEU A 98 5.36 -7.42 14.93
N VAL A 99 6.13 -6.86 15.86
CA VAL A 99 7.53 -7.25 16.08
C VAL A 99 7.62 -8.74 16.42
N GLU A 100 8.65 -9.41 15.92
CA GLU A 100 8.94 -10.81 16.21
C GLU A 100 10.07 -10.92 17.25
N SER A 101 9.84 -11.72 18.29
CA SER A 101 10.90 -12.17 19.20
C SER A 101 11.45 -13.50 18.68
N ALA A 102 12.40 -13.42 17.75
CA ALA A 102 13.13 -14.58 17.19
C ALA A 102 14.57 -14.63 17.73
N GLU A 103 15.49 -15.30 17.03
CA GLU A 103 16.93 -15.31 17.38
C GLU A 103 17.55 -13.91 17.47
N VAL A 104 16.97 -12.94 16.75
CA VAL A 104 17.30 -11.52 16.84
C VAL A 104 16.02 -10.80 17.22
N GLU A 105 16.05 -10.08 18.33
CA GLU A 105 14.89 -9.38 18.86
C GLU A 105 14.58 -8.12 18.06
N GLU A 106 13.34 -8.02 17.58
CA GLU A 106 12.84 -6.81 16.95
C GLU A 106 12.23 -5.88 17.99
N THR A 107 12.59 -4.61 17.92
CA THR A 107 12.14 -3.59 18.85
C THR A 107 10.99 -2.79 18.28
N SER A 108 11.11 -2.36 17.01
CA SER A 108 10.14 -1.47 16.37
C SER A 108 9.69 -1.99 15.02
N ILE A 109 8.45 -1.65 14.65
CA ILE A 109 7.83 -1.89 13.34
C ILE A 109 7.09 -0.62 12.89
N TRP A 110 7.29 -0.17 11.63
CA TRP A 110 6.64 1.05 11.14
C TRP A 110 6.45 1.06 9.62
N PHE A 111 5.48 1.83 9.15
CA PHE A 111 5.22 1.99 7.72
C PHE A 111 6.26 2.89 7.07
N TRP A 112 6.85 2.42 5.98
CA TRP A 112 7.75 3.20 5.16
C TRP A 112 6.95 3.96 4.11
N THR A 113 6.21 4.98 4.56
CA THR A 113 5.22 5.73 3.76
C THR A 113 5.75 6.26 2.43
N LYS A 114 7.05 6.58 2.34
CA LYS A 114 7.73 6.99 1.09
C LYS A 114 7.68 5.91 -0.01
N TYR A 115 7.52 4.65 0.36
CA TYR A 115 7.44 3.49 -0.53
C TYR A 115 6.02 2.93 -0.66
N CYS A 116 5.06 3.47 0.09
CA CYS A 116 3.65 3.13 -0.09
C CYS A 116 3.05 3.91 -1.27
N SER A 117 2.10 3.31 -1.96
CA SER A 117 1.39 3.96 -3.06
C SER A 117 -0.04 3.44 -3.22
N THR A 118 -0.88 4.26 -3.84
CA THR A 118 -2.25 3.94 -4.25
C THR A 118 -2.41 4.41 -5.69
N GLN A 119 -1.80 3.67 -6.62
CA GLN A 119 -1.77 3.96 -8.06
C GLN A 119 -2.38 2.80 -8.82
N ASP A 120 -2.99 3.06 -9.97
CA ASP A 120 -3.34 2.05 -10.96
C ASP A 120 -2.06 1.71 -11.72
N ILE A 121 -1.45 0.56 -11.42
CA ILE A 121 -0.11 0.21 -11.91
C ILE A 121 -0.21 -0.56 -13.23
N ASP A 122 -1.28 -1.34 -13.43
CA ASP A 122 -1.48 -2.10 -14.66
C ASP A 122 -2.33 -1.38 -15.74
N ASP A 123 -2.88 -0.21 -15.40
CA ASP A 123 -3.77 0.63 -16.21
C ASP A 123 -5.14 -0.04 -16.49
N ASP A 124 -5.62 -0.91 -15.59
CA ASP A 124 -6.93 -1.57 -15.72
C ASP A 124 -8.11 -0.74 -15.13
N GLY A 125 -7.80 0.39 -14.51
CA GLY A 125 -8.73 1.32 -13.88
C GLY A 125 -9.10 0.95 -12.44
N TYR A 126 -8.46 -0.06 -11.85
CA TYR A 126 -8.48 -0.33 -10.41
C TYR A 126 -7.13 0.07 -9.81
N ILE A 127 -7.15 0.63 -8.60
CA ILE A 127 -5.90 0.95 -7.92
C ILE A 127 -5.29 -0.32 -7.32
N ASP A 128 -3.95 -0.38 -7.35
CA ASP A 128 -3.11 -1.44 -6.81
C ASP A 128 -2.35 -0.93 -5.58
N PRO A 129 -2.95 -0.90 -4.37
CA PRO A 129 -2.28 -0.39 -3.19
C PRO A 129 -0.99 -1.17 -2.92
N VAL A 130 0.12 -0.46 -2.75
CA VAL A 130 1.40 -1.00 -2.31
C VAL A 130 1.66 -0.49 -0.89
N ILE A 131 1.81 -1.41 0.04
CA ILE A 131 2.06 -1.16 1.47
C ILE A 131 3.44 -1.69 1.79
N VAL A 132 4.31 -0.82 2.32
CA VAL A 132 5.67 -1.16 2.71
C VAL A 132 5.87 -0.82 4.17
N TYR A 133 6.45 -1.76 4.90
CA TYR A 133 6.89 -1.54 6.26
C TYR A 133 8.15 -2.34 6.54
N GLY A 134 8.86 -1.95 7.59
CA GLY A 134 10.01 -2.67 8.08
C GLY A 134 10.06 -2.72 9.59
N THR A 135 10.97 -3.54 10.09
CA THR A 135 11.30 -3.64 11.50
C THR A 135 12.77 -3.32 11.74
N LYS A 136 13.10 -2.97 12.98
CA LYS A 136 14.49 -2.82 13.43
C LYS A 136 14.75 -3.60 14.72
N THR A 137 16.02 -3.86 14.97
CA THR A 137 16.54 -4.48 16.20
C THR A 137 16.89 -3.43 17.25
N ASP A 138 17.38 -3.86 18.42
CA ASP A 138 17.97 -2.97 19.42
C ASP A 138 19.16 -2.17 18.87
N ASP A 139 19.99 -2.81 18.02
CA ASP A 139 21.12 -2.15 17.34
C ASP A 139 20.72 -1.25 16.16
N GLU A 140 19.44 -0.87 16.05
CA GLU A 140 18.90 -0.01 14.97
C GLU A 140 19.04 -0.58 13.54
N ASN A 141 19.46 -1.84 13.41
CA ASN A 141 19.59 -2.52 12.12
C ASN A 141 18.21 -2.92 11.59
N ILE A 142 17.99 -2.74 10.29
CA ILE A 142 16.78 -3.25 9.63
C ILE A 142 16.77 -4.77 9.69
N ARG A 143 15.66 -5.35 10.16
CA ARG A 143 15.52 -6.81 10.34
C ARG A 143 14.57 -7.43 9.34
N ARG A 144 13.32 -6.99 9.26
CA ARG A 144 12.35 -7.44 8.26
C ARG A 144 11.94 -6.29 7.37
N ILE A 145 11.68 -6.63 6.11
CA ILE A 145 11.03 -5.73 5.15
C ILE A 145 9.88 -6.52 4.53
N LYS A 146 8.68 -5.95 4.53
CA LYS A 146 7.54 -6.53 3.82
C LYS A 146 6.97 -5.53 2.84
N VAL A 147 6.87 -5.96 1.58
CA VAL A 147 6.19 -5.22 0.51
C VAL A 147 4.94 -6.01 0.16
N ILE A 148 3.77 -5.41 0.33
CA ILE A 148 2.48 -6.04 0.05
C ILE A 148 1.76 -5.22 -1.00
N THR A 149 1.40 -5.83 -2.13
CA THR A 149 0.46 -5.25 -3.08
C THR A 149 -0.90 -5.95 -2.97
N VAL A 150 -1.99 -5.19 -3.07
CA VAL A 150 -3.35 -5.74 -3.12
C VAL A 150 -3.86 -5.65 -4.55
N TYR A 151 -4.03 -6.80 -5.21
CA TYR A 151 -4.52 -6.89 -6.58
C TYR A 151 -5.82 -7.70 -6.62
N LYS A 152 -6.91 -7.10 -7.13
CA LYS A 152 -8.23 -7.73 -7.23
C LYS A 152 -8.70 -8.37 -5.91
N GLY A 153 -8.49 -7.64 -4.80
CA GLY A 153 -8.84 -8.06 -3.44
C GLY A 153 -7.92 -9.13 -2.82
N LYS A 154 -6.89 -9.58 -3.54
CA LYS A 154 -5.91 -10.56 -3.04
C LYS A 154 -4.60 -9.86 -2.68
N LYS A 155 -3.98 -10.29 -1.58
CA LYS A 155 -2.71 -9.74 -1.09
C LYS A 155 -1.56 -10.58 -1.63
N TYR A 156 -0.56 -9.92 -2.20
CA TYR A 156 0.67 -10.53 -2.66
C TYR A 156 1.84 -9.88 -1.93
N ALA A 157 2.60 -10.67 -1.21
CA ALA A 157 3.64 -10.18 -0.32
C ALA A 157 5.02 -10.67 -0.73
N ILE A 158 5.99 -9.76 -0.67
CA ILE A 158 7.42 -10.07 -0.59
C ILE A 158 7.83 -9.92 0.86
N ARG A 159 8.48 -10.95 1.40
CA ARG A 159 8.99 -11.00 2.77
C ARG A 159 10.50 -11.13 2.71
N ALA A 160 11.20 -10.13 3.18
CA ALA A 160 12.65 -10.14 3.28
C ALA A 160 13.09 -10.10 4.75
N VAL A 161 14.16 -10.83 5.05
CA VAL A 161 14.88 -10.78 6.32
C VAL A 161 16.31 -10.36 6.01
N GLU A 162 16.77 -9.31 6.69
CA GLU A 162 18.13 -8.80 6.68
C GLU A 162 18.86 -9.21 7.97
N CYS A 163 20.18 -9.35 7.83
CA CYS A 163 21.14 -9.60 8.89
C CYS A 163 22.55 -9.44 8.31
N ASP A 164 23.58 -9.61 9.12
CA ASP A 164 24.98 -9.44 8.67
C ASP A 164 25.49 -10.62 7.83
N LEU A 165 25.01 -11.83 8.08
CA LEU A 165 25.53 -13.05 7.46
C LEU A 165 24.62 -13.54 6.33
N ASP A 166 25.23 -14.03 5.24
CA ASP A 166 24.49 -14.42 4.05
C ASP A 166 23.47 -15.54 4.24
N TYR A 167 23.66 -16.40 5.25
CA TYR A 167 22.79 -17.55 5.50
C TYR A 167 21.53 -17.19 6.30
N CYS A 168 21.53 -16.08 7.05
CA CYS A 168 20.35 -15.64 7.80
C CYS A 168 19.47 -14.67 7.00
N ARG A 169 19.93 -14.23 5.83
CA ARG A 169 19.12 -13.43 4.90
C ARG A 169 18.10 -14.30 4.20
N SER A 170 16.92 -13.75 3.94
CA SER A 170 15.94 -14.43 3.10
C SER A 170 15.12 -13.44 2.29
N PHE A 171 14.64 -13.89 1.13
CA PHE A 171 13.73 -13.12 0.30
C PHE A 171 12.71 -14.07 -0.32
N LYS A 172 11.45 -13.90 0.04
CA LYS A 172 10.36 -14.82 -0.33
C LYS A 172 9.22 -14.05 -0.94
N LYS A 173 8.99 -14.27 -2.24
CA LYS A 173 7.77 -13.82 -2.93
C LYS A 173 6.60 -14.75 -2.57
N ASP A 174 5.39 -14.22 -2.58
CA ASP A 174 4.17 -15.02 -2.37
C ASP A 174 4.11 -16.20 -3.37
N LYS A 175 3.53 -17.33 -2.97
CA LYS A 175 3.42 -18.51 -3.86
C LYS A 175 2.68 -18.18 -5.16
N ASN A 176 1.74 -17.25 -5.09
CA ASN A 176 0.95 -16.80 -6.23
C ASN A 176 1.54 -15.56 -6.93
N TRP A 177 2.78 -15.16 -6.62
CA TRP A 177 3.41 -13.95 -7.18
C TRP A 177 3.38 -13.90 -8.71
N ASN A 178 3.55 -15.04 -9.36
CA ASN A 178 3.57 -15.13 -10.82
C ASN A 178 2.19 -14.89 -11.45
N LEU A 179 1.11 -14.89 -10.68
CA LEU A 179 -0.24 -14.53 -11.14
C LEU A 179 -0.45 -13.01 -11.28
N LEU A 180 0.46 -12.19 -10.73
CA LEU A 180 0.39 -10.74 -10.89
C LEU A 180 0.69 -10.33 -12.34
N PRO A 181 0.01 -9.29 -12.86
CA PRO A 181 0.36 -8.64 -14.11
C PRO A 181 1.84 -8.26 -14.17
N GLN A 182 2.43 -8.35 -15.36
CA GLN A 182 3.84 -8.05 -15.54
C GLN A 182 4.19 -6.59 -15.17
N LYS A 183 3.27 -5.65 -15.40
CA LYS A 183 3.43 -4.25 -15.01
C LYS A 183 3.58 -4.09 -13.50
N ILE A 184 2.70 -4.73 -12.70
CA ILE A 184 2.77 -4.71 -11.23
C ILE A 184 4.10 -5.31 -10.74
N LYS A 185 4.48 -6.48 -11.24
CA LYS A 185 5.77 -7.11 -10.87
C LYS A 185 6.95 -6.19 -11.17
N THR A 186 6.98 -5.59 -12.36
CA THR A 186 8.04 -4.65 -12.77
C THR A 186 8.07 -3.39 -11.91
N HIS A 187 6.91 -2.86 -11.53
CA HIS A 187 6.81 -1.72 -10.61
C HIS A 187 7.41 -2.07 -9.25
N ILE A 188 7.04 -3.23 -8.69
CA ILE A 188 7.58 -3.69 -7.40
C ILE A 188 9.08 -3.96 -7.48
N ASP A 189 9.59 -4.55 -8.57
CA ASP A 189 11.04 -4.78 -8.73
C ASP A 189 11.81 -3.44 -8.76
N LYS A 190 11.28 -2.40 -9.40
CA LYS A 190 11.84 -1.04 -9.34
C LYS A 190 11.78 -0.44 -7.94
N LEU A 191 10.68 -0.66 -7.21
CA LEU A 191 10.52 -0.22 -5.83
C LEU A 191 11.55 -0.89 -4.91
N LEU A 192 11.79 -2.19 -5.08
CA LEU A 192 12.81 -2.92 -4.33
C LEU A 192 14.21 -2.38 -4.61
N ALA A 193 14.55 -2.11 -5.87
CA ALA A 193 15.83 -1.49 -6.23
C ALA A 193 16.01 -0.12 -5.57
N LYS A 194 14.94 0.68 -5.48
CA LYS A 194 14.93 1.95 -4.76
C LYS A 194 15.14 1.76 -3.25
N ILE A 195 14.42 0.83 -2.64
CA ILE A 195 14.55 0.49 -1.20
C ILE A 195 15.98 0.05 -0.90
N ARG A 196 16.55 -0.86 -1.70
CA ARG A 196 17.93 -1.35 -1.57
C ARG A 196 18.93 -0.19 -1.51
N LYS A 197 18.81 0.75 -2.44
CA LYS A 197 19.70 1.92 -2.54
C LYS A 197 19.52 2.88 -1.37
N GLU A 198 18.27 3.20 -1.01
CA GLU A 198 17.97 4.27 -0.06
C GLU A 198 18.04 3.83 1.42
N GLN A 199 17.78 2.56 1.71
CA GLN A 199 17.85 1.99 3.06
C GLN A 199 19.14 1.23 3.32
N HIS A 200 20.05 1.16 2.34
CA HIS A 200 21.33 0.46 2.44
C HIS A 200 21.20 -1.03 2.85
N VAL A 201 20.12 -1.67 2.42
CA VAL A 201 19.84 -3.10 2.66
C VAL A 201 20.27 -3.93 1.45
N LEU A 202 20.43 -5.25 1.62
CA LEU A 202 20.90 -6.10 0.53
C LEU A 202 19.75 -6.69 -0.30
N LEU A 203 18.66 -7.11 0.34
CA LEU A 203 17.53 -7.81 -0.29
C LEU A 203 18.05 -8.94 -1.18
N LYS A 204 18.81 -9.87 -0.60
CA LYS A 204 19.43 -10.99 -1.31
C LYS A 204 18.38 -11.75 -2.11
N ASP A 205 18.66 -12.04 -3.38
CA ASP A 205 17.74 -12.71 -4.33
C ASP A 205 16.48 -11.89 -4.73
N GLY A 206 16.45 -10.60 -4.38
CA GLY A 206 15.34 -9.67 -4.65
C GLY A 206 15.48 -8.74 -5.83
#